data_AF-A0A094IZ10-F1
#
_entry.id   AF-A0A094IZ10-F1
#
_cell.length_a   1.000
_cell.length_b   1.000
_cell.length_c   1.000
_cell.angle_alpha   90.00
_cell.angle_beta   90.00
_cell.angle_gamma   90.00
#
_symmetry.space_group_name_H-M   'P 1'
#
loop_
_entity.id
_entity.type
_entity.pdbx_description
1 polymer ?
#
loop_
_entity_poly.entity_id
_entity_poly.type
_entity_poly.pdbx_seq_one_letter_code
_entity_poly.pdbx_strand_id
1 'polypeptide(L)'
;MGVDCGFDVYPSLSPQCQGLYDAFVEEVIQKYKDTLHPNTGEHLIQIIGAPETKNAYVFFNVGEGPVIPYRSEYFLRFESKLVRRDNVMPYLKEVYLIARRYFPDNVHFWASGTSPALVRRLDNIPDIKEEEGTVREDHE
;
A
#
# COMPACT_ATOMS: atom_id res chain seq x y z
N MET A 1 -0.21 17.54 -11.01
CA MET A 1 0.64 16.35 -11.11
C MET A 1 0.83 15.81 -9.70
N GLY A 2 0.34 14.61 -9.41
CA GLY A 2 0.52 13.93 -8.13
C GLY A 2 1.76 13.04 -8.16
N VAL A 3 2.16 12.52 -7.01
CA VAL A 3 3.28 11.57 -6.87
C VAL A 3 2.69 10.20 -6.61
N ASP A 4 3.05 9.21 -7.43
CA ASP A 4 2.66 7.83 -7.18
C ASP A 4 3.53 7.26 -6.06
N CYS A 5 2.93 6.66 -5.03
CA CYS A 5 3.67 5.97 -4.00
C CYS A 5 2.89 4.77 -3.46
N GLY A 6 3.64 3.82 -2.92
CA GLY A 6 3.07 2.56 -2.46
C GLY A 6 4.13 1.55 -2.10
N PHE A 7 3.74 0.30 -2.08
CA PHE A 7 4.66 -0.82 -1.95
C PHE A 7 4.25 -1.98 -2.83
N ASP A 8 5.26 -2.72 -3.28
CA ASP A 8 5.12 -3.93 -4.07
C ASP A 8 5.34 -5.16 -3.21
N VAL A 9 4.69 -6.24 -3.61
CA VAL A 9 4.82 -7.56 -3.00
C VAL A 9 5.61 -8.44 -3.96
N TYR A 10 6.92 -8.52 -3.73
CA TYR A 10 7.85 -9.29 -4.53
C TYR A 10 8.94 -9.94 -3.66
N PRO A 11 9.20 -11.26 -3.78
CA PRO A 11 8.47 -12.23 -4.60
C PRO A 11 7.00 -12.35 -4.21
N SER A 12 6.13 -12.73 -5.16
CA SER A 12 4.69 -12.91 -4.91
C SER A 12 4.43 -13.91 -3.80
N LEU A 13 3.43 -13.64 -2.95
CA LEU A 13 3.07 -14.54 -1.86
C LEU A 13 2.55 -15.87 -2.43
N SER A 14 3.09 -16.97 -1.90
CA SER A 14 2.61 -18.30 -2.26
C SER A 14 1.23 -18.56 -1.63
N PRO A 15 0.38 -19.42 -2.21
CA PRO A 15 -0.88 -19.82 -1.58
C PRO A 15 -0.72 -20.46 -0.19
N GLN A 16 0.47 -20.96 0.15
CA GLN A 16 0.78 -21.52 1.48
C GLN A 16 0.83 -20.43 2.57
N CYS A 17 1.05 -19.17 2.17
CA CYS A 17 1.05 -18.02 3.06
C CYS A 17 -0.37 -17.53 3.40
N GLN A 18 -1.43 -18.15 2.87
CA GLN A 18 -2.80 -17.67 3.02
C GLN A 18 -3.21 -17.46 4.49
N GLY A 19 -2.89 -18.38 5.41
CA GLY A 19 -3.25 -18.20 6.82
C GLY A 19 -2.54 -17.00 7.49
N LEU A 20 -1.30 -16.72 7.09
CA LEU A 20 -0.57 -15.53 7.55
C LEU A 20 -1.11 -14.26 6.90
N TYR A 21 -1.51 -14.37 5.64
CA TYR A 21 -2.15 -13.30 4.88
C TYR A 21 -3.52 -12.92 5.45
N ASP A 22 -4.33 -13.91 5.85
CA ASP A 22 -5.63 -13.68 6.50
C ASP A 22 -5.43 -12.89 7.81
N ALA A 23 -4.39 -13.21 8.60
CA ALA A 23 -4.04 -12.46 9.79
C ALA A 23 -3.60 -11.02 9.48
N PHE A 24 -2.84 -10.81 8.40
CA PHE A 24 -2.49 -9.48 7.90
C PHE A 24 -3.74 -8.67 7.52
N VAL A 25 -4.64 -9.25 6.72
CA VAL A 25 -5.87 -8.57 6.28
C VAL A 25 -6.75 -8.24 7.49
N GLU A 26 -6.92 -9.18 8.43
CA GLU A 26 -7.68 -8.96 9.66
C GLU A 26 -7.08 -7.84 10.51
N GLU A 27 -5.75 -7.78 10.67
CA GLU A 27 -5.11 -6.68 11.41
C GLU A 27 -5.39 -5.32 10.76
N VAL A 28 -5.32 -5.23 9.42
CA VAL A 28 -5.66 -4.02 8.68
C VAL A 28 -7.13 -3.63 8.88
N ILE A 29 -8.05 -4.59 8.80
CA ILE A 29 -9.48 -4.36 9.02
C ILE A 29 -9.73 -3.87 10.45
N GLN A 30 -9.19 -4.55 11.46
CA GLN A 30 -9.38 -4.17 12.86
C GLN A 30 -8.85 -2.77 13.16
N LYS A 31 -7.75 -2.38 12.50
CA LYS A 31 -7.19 -1.03 12.66
C LYS A 31 -8.10 0.06 12.11
N TYR A 32 -8.74 -0.17 10.97
CA TYR A 32 -9.45 0.88 10.23
C TYR A 32 -10.98 0.77 10.23
N LYS A 33 -11.57 -0.29 10.80
CA LYS A 33 -13.03 -0.50 10.83
C LYS A 33 -13.84 0.71 11.34
N ASP A 34 -13.33 1.38 12.36
CA ASP A 34 -13.98 2.54 13.01
C ASP A 34 -13.36 3.88 12.56
N THR A 35 -12.39 3.83 11.64
CA THR A 35 -11.73 5.04 11.14
C THR A 35 -12.59 5.67 10.06
N LEU A 36 -12.87 6.96 10.19
CA LEU A 36 -13.57 7.75 9.17
C LEU A 36 -12.57 8.52 8.31
N HIS A 37 -12.90 8.68 7.04
CA HIS A 37 -12.17 9.52 6.11
C HIS A 37 -12.34 11.00 6.52
N PRO A 38 -11.23 11.75 6.70
CA PRO A 38 -11.27 13.08 7.34
C PRO A 38 -12.06 14.12 6.52
N ASN A 39 -12.15 13.94 5.21
CA ASN A 39 -12.81 14.91 4.33
C ASN A 39 -14.28 14.57 4.03
N THR A 40 -14.66 13.30 4.09
CA THR A 40 -16.00 12.84 3.68
C THR A 40 -16.85 12.35 4.85
N GLY A 41 -16.22 11.96 5.97
CA GLY A 41 -16.91 11.37 7.12
C GLY A 41 -17.39 9.93 6.89
N GLU A 42 -17.08 9.33 5.74
CA GLU A 42 -17.38 7.94 5.43
C GLU A 42 -16.36 6.99 6.07
N HIS A 43 -16.66 5.70 6.21
CA HIS A 43 -15.68 4.72 6.67
C HIS A 43 -14.46 4.69 5.74
N LEU A 44 -13.26 4.69 6.32
CA LEU A 44 -12.01 4.68 5.57
C LEU A 44 -11.87 3.40 4.74
N ILE A 45 -12.39 2.27 5.22
CA ILE A 45 -12.37 0.99 4.51
C ILE A 45 -13.79 0.48 4.24
N GLN A 46 -13.94 -0.24 3.14
CA GLN A 46 -15.13 -1.00 2.79
C GLN A 46 -14.74 -2.43 2.41
N ILE A 47 -15.52 -3.41 2.85
CA ILE A 47 -15.36 -4.80 2.44
C ILE A 47 -16.28 -5.03 1.24
N ILE A 48 -15.69 -5.37 0.10
CA ILE A 48 -16.41 -5.65 -1.13
C ILE A 48 -16.41 -7.16 -1.37
N GLY A 49 -17.59 -7.73 -1.64
CA GLY A 49 -17.76 -9.17 -1.83
C GLY A 49 -17.78 -9.96 -0.50
N ALA A 50 -17.93 -11.28 -0.62
CA ALA A 50 -17.80 -12.19 0.52
C ALA A 50 -16.36 -12.75 0.56
N PRO A 51 -15.66 -12.77 1.71
CA PRO A 51 -14.23 -13.14 1.81
C PRO A 51 -13.85 -14.47 1.14
N GLU A 52 -14.77 -15.43 1.09
CA GLU A 52 -14.62 -16.72 0.41
C GLU A 52 -14.65 -16.64 -1.13
N THR A 53 -14.96 -15.48 -1.71
CA THR A 53 -15.06 -15.28 -3.16
C THR A 53 -13.78 -14.71 -3.74
N LYS A 54 -13.44 -15.11 -4.97
CA LYS A 54 -12.22 -14.66 -5.66
C LYS A 54 -12.16 -13.15 -5.90
N ASN A 55 -13.30 -12.47 -5.89
CA ASN A 55 -13.42 -11.04 -6.18
C ASN A 55 -13.60 -10.21 -4.92
N ALA A 56 -13.39 -10.79 -3.72
CA ALA A 56 -13.48 -10.03 -2.50
C ALA A 56 -12.20 -9.27 -2.20
N TYR A 57 -12.34 -8.06 -1.70
CA TYR A 57 -11.24 -7.19 -1.32
C TYR A 57 -11.67 -6.14 -0.27
N VAL A 58 -10.69 -5.64 0.46
CA VAL A 58 -10.81 -4.42 1.27
C VAL A 58 -10.47 -3.23 0.37
N PHE A 59 -11.41 -2.32 0.22
CA PHE A 59 -11.26 -1.06 -0.52
C PHE A 59 -10.99 0.08 0.45
N PHE A 60 -10.00 0.93 0.18
CA PHE A 60 -9.73 2.13 0.96
C PHE A 60 -10.35 3.37 0.31
N ASN A 61 -11.28 4.04 0.99
CA ASN A 61 -11.89 5.31 0.54
C ASN A 61 -10.95 6.50 0.73
N VAL A 62 -9.73 6.45 0.18
CA VAL A 62 -8.76 7.55 0.24
C VAL A 62 -7.88 7.55 -1.01
N GLY A 63 -7.62 8.74 -1.56
CA GLY A 63 -6.82 8.90 -2.77
C GLY A 63 -7.43 8.18 -3.97
N GLU A 64 -6.66 7.31 -4.63
CA GLU A 64 -7.10 6.55 -5.81
C GLU A 64 -7.79 5.22 -5.49
N GLY A 65 -8.04 4.92 -4.21
CA GLY A 65 -8.78 3.72 -3.83
C GLY A 65 -7.95 2.44 -3.81
N PRO A 66 -6.83 2.37 -3.07
CA PRO A 66 -6.03 1.16 -3.03
C PRO A 66 -6.81 -0.02 -2.44
N VAL A 67 -6.49 -1.22 -2.90
CA VAL A 67 -7.22 -2.44 -2.55
C VAL A 67 -6.31 -3.51 -1.95
N ILE A 68 -6.87 -4.30 -1.04
CA ILE A 68 -6.23 -5.51 -0.50
C ILE A 68 -7.16 -6.69 -0.83
N PRO A 69 -6.80 -7.60 -1.75
CA PRO A 69 -7.62 -8.76 -2.05
C PRO A 69 -7.68 -9.73 -0.86
N TYR A 70 -8.69 -10.59 -0.76
CA TYR A 70 -8.69 -11.63 0.29
C TYR A 70 -7.78 -12.82 -0.04
N ARG A 71 -7.35 -12.98 -1.30
CA ARG A 71 -6.46 -14.08 -1.71
C ARG A 71 -5.03 -13.57 -1.88
N SER A 72 -4.10 -14.17 -1.13
CA SER A 72 -2.68 -13.79 -1.08
C SER A 72 -2.02 -13.75 -2.47
N GLU A 73 -2.34 -14.71 -3.33
CA GLU A 73 -1.81 -14.81 -4.71
C GLU A 73 -2.16 -13.61 -5.61
N TYR A 74 -3.13 -12.79 -5.23
CA TYR A 74 -3.52 -11.59 -5.97
C TYR A 74 -2.97 -10.29 -5.38
N PHE A 75 -2.34 -10.34 -4.20
CA PHE A 75 -1.78 -9.16 -3.58
C PHE A 75 -0.39 -8.88 -4.12
N LEU A 76 -0.35 -8.06 -5.17
CA LEU A 76 0.90 -7.71 -5.86
C LEU A 76 1.40 -6.32 -5.50
N ARG A 77 0.50 -5.41 -5.12
CA ARG A 77 0.81 -4.00 -4.91
C ARG A 77 -0.27 -3.33 -4.08
N PHE A 78 0.13 -2.32 -3.31
CA PHE A 78 -0.76 -1.36 -2.66
C PHE A 78 -0.23 0.06 -2.91
N GLU A 79 -0.88 0.81 -3.80
CA GLU A 79 -0.42 2.13 -4.26
C GLU A 79 -1.55 3.15 -4.33
N SER A 80 -1.22 4.42 -4.16
CA SER A 80 -2.15 5.52 -4.37
C SER A 80 -1.39 6.79 -4.73
N LYS A 81 -2.02 7.66 -5.51
CA LYS A 81 -1.43 8.96 -5.86
C LYS A 81 -1.57 9.96 -4.72
N LEU A 82 -0.43 10.50 -4.28
CA LEU A 82 -0.39 11.63 -3.36
C LEU A 82 -0.83 12.91 -4.08
N VAL A 83 -2.02 13.38 -3.72
CA VAL A 83 -2.59 14.64 -4.20
C VAL A 83 -2.80 15.59 -3.02
N ARG A 84 -2.70 16.91 -3.25
CA ARG A 84 -2.80 17.92 -2.17
C ARG A 84 -4.10 17.85 -1.35
N ARG A 85 -5.19 17.32 -1.92
CA ARG A 85 -6.49 17.21 -1.25
C ARG A 85 -6.63 16.00 -0.34
N ASP A 86 -5.94 14.89 -0.64
CA ASP A 86 -5.99 13.66 0.14
C ASP A 86 -4.59 13.22 0.57
N ASN A 87 -4.36 13.30 1.88
CA ASN A 87 -3.11 12.87 2.48
C ASN A 87 -3.12 11.34 2.67
N VAL A 88 -2.84 10.60 1.59
CA VAL A 88 -2.79 9.12 1.57
C VAL A 88 -1.61 8.52 2.33
N MET A 89 -0.53 9.30 2.48
CA MET A 89 0.76 8.80 2.95
C MET A 89 0.75 8.10 4.33
N PRO A 90 0.01 8.60 5.35
CA PRO A 90 -0.08 7.91 6.63
C PRO A 90 -0.65 6.50 6.50
N TYR A 91 -1.68 6.32 5.67
CA TYR A 91 -2.34 5.03 5.46
C TYR A 91 -1.43 4.08 4.67
N LEU A 92 -0.81 4.56 3.58
CA LEU A 92 0.16 3.76 2.80
C LEU A 92 1.31 3.27 3.67
N LYS A 93 1.91 4.17 4.46
CA LYS A 93 3.02 3.83 5.35
C LYS A 93 2.61 2.82 6.41
N GLU A 94 1.44 2.99 7.00
CA GLU A 94 1.00 2.13 8.08
C GLU A 94 0.64 0.73 7.58
N VAL A 95 -0.08 0.61 6.46
CA VAL A 95 -0.37 -0.68 5.83
C VAL A 95 0.93 -1.38 5.40
N TYR A 96 1.91 -0.64 4.87
CA TYR A 96 3.25 -1.19 4.60
C TYR A 96 3.92 -1.74 5.86
N LEU A 97 3.90 -1.00 6.97
CA LEU A 97 4.51 -1.44 8.23
C LEU A 97 3.84 -2.69 8.80
N ILE A 98 2.51 -2.80 8.67
CA ILE A 98 1.78 -4.03 9.02
C ILE A 98 2.24 -5.15 8.09
N ALA A 99 2.17 -4.96 6.76
CA ALA A 99 2.54 -5.97 5.77
C ALA A 99 3.97 -6.49 5.98
N ARG A 100 4.92 -5.62 6.34
CA ARG A 100 6.31 -6.00 6.62
C ARG A 100 6.47 -6.85 7.88
N ARG A 101 5.63 -6.69 8.89
CA ARG A 101 5.66 -7.58 10.07
C ARG A 101 5.33 -9.02 9.69
N TYR A 102 4.44 -9.19 8.71
CA TYR A 102 4.01 -10.50 8.22
C TYR A 102 4.93 -11.06 7.11
N PHE A 103 5.42 -10.19 6.23
CA PHE A 103 6.18 -10.57 5.03
C PHE A 103 7.44 -9.70 4.87
N PRO A 104 8.41 -9.80 5.80
CA PRO A 104 9.54 -8.88 5.87
C PRO A 104 10.40 -8.86 4.60
N ASP A 105 10.48 -9.99 3.89
CA ASP A 105 11.31 -10.17 2.70
C ASP A 105 10.55 -9.99 1.38
N ASN A 106 9.23 -9.78 1.43
CA ASN A 106 8.39 -9.68 0.24
C ASN A 106 7.90 -8.26 -0.03
N VAL A 107 8.01 -7.31 0.90
CA VAL A 107 7.41 -5.98 0.73
C VAL A 107 8.44 -4.90 0.52
N HIS A 108 8.30 -4.13 -0.55
CA HIS A 108 9.24 -3.09 -0.94
C HIS A 108 8.51 -1.76 -1.20
N PHE A 109 8.81 -0.74 -0.41
CA PHE A 109 8.19 0.58 -0.53
C PHE A 109 8.87 1.40 -1.64
N TRP A 110 8.08 2.16 -2.41
CA TRP A 110 8.58 3.01 -3.48
C TRP A 110 7.75 4.30 -3.61
N ALA A 111 8.35 5.31 -4.25
CA ALA A 111 7.68 6.56 -4.62
C ALA A 111 8.27 7.11 -5.92
N SER A 112 7.42 7.46 -6.89
CA SER A 112 7.81 7.97 -8.19
C SER A 112 7.64 9.50 -8.28
N GLY A 113 8.67 10.22 -8.73
CA GLY A 113 8.65 11.68 -8.85
C GLY A 113 9.18 12.41 -7.62
N THR A 114 10.35 11.97 -7.14
CA THR A 114 11.04 12.34 -5.91
C THR A 114 11.09 13.86 -5.65
N SER A 115 10.11 14.37 -4.91
CA SER A 115 10.21 15.66 -4.23
C SER A 115 11.05 15.49 -2.95
N PRO A 116 12.02 16.38 -2.65
CA PRO A 116 12.80 16.33 -1.42
C PRO A 116 11.96 16.31 -0.13
N ALA A 117 10.73 16.81 -0.18
CA ALA A 117 9.79 16.77 0.95
C ALA A 117 9.18 15.37 1.19
N LEU A 118 9.07 14.55 0.14
CA LEU A 118 8.68 13.15 0.27
C LEU A 118 9.83 12.32 0.83
N VAL A 119 11.06 12.52 0.36
CA VAL A 119 12.27 11.87 0.91
C VAL A 119 12.32 12.02 2.43
N ARG A 120 12.11 13.24 2.96
CA ARG A 120 12.06 13.48 4.42
C ARG A 120 10.96 12.74 5.17
N ARG A 121 9.82 12.44 4.53
CA ARG A 121 8.74 11.64 5.14
C ARG A 121 9.03 10.14 5.03
N LEU A 122 9.79 9.76 4.01
CA LEU A 122 10.24 8.41 3.68
C LEU A 122 11.45 7.98 4.51
N ASP A 123 12.31 8.90 4.97
CA ASP A 123 13.51 8.64 5.80
C ASP A 123 13.22 7.86 7.11
N ASN A 124 11.95 7.81 7.54
CA ASN A 124 11.49 7.04 8.70
C ASN A 124 10.84 5.70 8.32
N ILE A 125 10.99 5.23 7.09
CA ILE A 125 10.55 3.92 6.62
C ILE A 125 11.82 3.07 6.46
N PRO A 126 11.96 1.93 7.15
CA PRO A 126 13.17 1.14 6.99
C PRO A 126 13.20 0.52 5.58
N ASP A 127 14.36 0.42 4.95
CA ASP A 127 14.60 -0.31 3.68
C ASP A 127 13.91 0.26 2.42
N ILE A 128 13.95 1.58 2.24
CA ILE A 128 13.66 2.19 0.93
C ILE A 128 14.86 1.98 0.01
N LYS A 129 14.66 1.23 -1.07
CA LYS A 129 15.58 1.29 -2.21
C LYS A 129 15.27 2.58 -2.95
N GLU A 130 16.19 3.53 -2.88
CA GLU A 130 16.24 4.64 -3.83
C GLU A 130 16.46 4.01 -5.21
N GLU A 131 15.42 3.92 -6.04
CA GLU A 131 15.65 3.75 -7.47
C GLU A 131 16.24 5.06 -7.98
N GLU A 132 17.58 5.14 -7.98
CA GLU A 132 18.31 6.09 -8.82
C GLU A 132 17.91 5.80 -10.27
N GLY A 133 17.02 6.64 -10.80
CA GLY A 133 16.71 6.65 -12.21
C GLY A 133 18.01 6.82 -12.99
N THR A 134 18.42 5.77 -13.70
CA THR A 134 19.52 5.82 -14.67
C THR A 134 19.29 6.99 -15.60
N VAL A 135 20.13 8.02 -15.47
CA VAL A 135 20.30 9.05 -16.50
C VAL A 135 20.76 8.32 -17.74
N ARG A 136 19.89 8.23 -18.74
CA ARG A 136 20.34 7.89 -20.10
C ARG A 136 21.14 9.08 -20.59
N GLU A 137 22.46 8.93 -20.59
CA GLU A 137 23.33 9.81 -21.35
C GLU A 137 23.06 9.53 -22.83
N ASP A 138 22.25 10.39 -23.45
CA ASP A 138 22.14 10.46 -24.90
C ASP A 138 23.48 10.99 -25.44
N HIS A 139 24.33 10.07 -25.87
CA HIS A 139 25.49 10.37 -26.71
C HIS A 139 25.04 10.33 -28.18
N GLU A 140 24.86 11.51 -28.78
CA GLU A 140 25.13 11.77 -30.21
C GLU A 140 25.46 13.24 -30.46
#